data_AF-A0A3E0P4V5-F1
#
_entry.id   AF-A0A3E0P4V5-F1
#
_cell.length_a   1.000
_cell.length_b   1.000
_cell.length_c   1.000
_cell.angle_alpha   90.00
_cell.angle_beta   90.00
_cell.angle_gamma   90.00
#
_symmetry.space_group_name_H-M   'P 1'
#
loop_
_entity.id
_entity.type
_entity.pdbx_description
1 polymer ?
#
loop_
_entity_poly.entity_id
_entity_poly.type
_entity_poly.pdbx_seq_one_letter_code
_entity_poly.pdbx_strand_id
1 'polypeptide(L)' 'MRKRRLSNQLSNRKSVVTGPRHVTKVGRNDPCPCGSGRKYKDCHIKEGEAFLQGLRDAERKRALIEQGVPWYKRWFL' A
#
# COMPACT_ATOMS: atom_id res chain seq x y z
N MET A 1 14.12 8.98 43.00
CA MET A 1 14.08 8.53 41.58
C MET A 1 13.01 9.33 40.83
N ARG A 2 13.40 10.42 40.14
CA ARG A 2 12.46 11.31 39.44
C ARG A 2 12.11 10.74 38.06
N LYS A 3 10.86 10.31 37.88
CA LYS A 3 10.29 9.92 36.58
C LYS A 3 10.28 11.15 35.67
N ARG A 4 11.12 11.19 34.64
CA ARG A 4 11.09 12.23 33.59
C ARG A 4 9.80 12.05 32.79
N ARG A 5 8.86 12.98 32.93
CA ARG A 5 7.69 13.15 32.04
C ARG A 5 8.19 13.38 30.62
N LEU A 6 8.03 12.40 29.73
CA LEU A 6 8.11 12.60 28.29
C LEU A 6 6.72 13.02 27.80
N SER A 7 6.34 14.26 28.09
CA SER A 7 5.15 14.87 27.51
C SER A 7 5.58 16.15 26.82
N ASN A 8 5.18 16.28 25.55
CA ASN A 8 5.02 17.53 24.81
C ASN A 8 6.08 17.90 23.77
N GLN A 9 6.10 17.18 22.63
CA GLN A 9 6.75 17.66 21.39
C GLN A 9 5.92 17.39 20.12
N LEU A 10 4.59 17.57 20.18
CA LEU A 10 3.72 17.47 18.98
C LEU A 10 3.19 18.82 18.47
N SER A 11 3.75 19.96 18.89
CA SER A 11 3.16 21.27 18.61
C SER A 11 3.83 22.12 17.52
N ASN A 12 4.78 21.57 16.75
CA ASN A 12 5.44 22.36 15.69
C ASN A 12 5.45 21.69 14.31
N ARG A 13 4.28 21.22 13.84
CA ARG A 13 4.09 20.96 12.41
C ARG A 13 3.59 22.25 11.78
N LYS A 14 4.51 23.09 11.30
CA LYS A 14 4.17 24.17 10.36
C LYS A 14 3.38 23.53 9.22
N SER A 15 2.11 23.89 9.07
CA SER A 15 1.25 23.37 8.01
C SER A 15 1.88 23.75 6.68
N VAL A 16 2.40 22.77 5.94
CA VAL A 16 2.87 22.99 4.58
C VAL A 16 1.64 23.37 3.76
N VAL A 17 1.51 24.66 3.43
CA VAL A 17 0.49 25.16 2.51
C VAL A 17 0.84 24.61 1.13
N THR A 18 0.28 23.46 0.77
CA THR A 18 0.43 22.91 -0.57
C THR A 18 -0.55 23.64 -1.47
N GLY A 19 -0.05 24.55 -2.32
CA GLY A 19 -0.82 25.12 -3.42
C GLY A 19 -1.37 24.05 -4.37
N PRO A 20 -2.26 24.40 -5.32
CA PRO A 20 -2.82 23.44 -6.25
C PRO A 20 -1.69 22.73 -7.01
N ARG A 21 -1.61 21.41 -6.83
CA ARG A 21 -0.66 20.60 -7.58
C ARG A 21 -1.20 20.47 -9.00
N HIS A 22 -0.43 20.90 -9.99
CA HIS A 22 -0.70 20.55 -11.38
C HIS A 22 -0.53 19.04 -11.53
N VAL A 23 -1.65 18.30 -11.53
CA VAL A 23 -1.66 16.87 -11.78
C VAL A 23 -1.81 16.67 -13.28
N THR A 24 -0.73 16.26 -13.94
CA THR A 24 -0.83 15.74 -15.29
C THR A 24 -1.55 14.39 -15.23
N LYS A 25 -2.63 14.24 -15.99
CA LYS A 25 -3.29 12.93 -16.13
C LYS A 25 -2.34 12.03 -16.94
N VAL A 26 -1.67 11.11 -16.26
CA VAL A 26 -0.85 10.09 -16.91
C VAL A 26 -1.78 9.01 -17.45
N GLY A 27 -1.71 8.76 -18.75
CA GLY A 27 -2.47 7.72 -19.42
C GLY A 27 -1.98 6.33 -19.02
N ARG A 28 -2.88 5.34 -19.06
CA ARG A 28 -2.59 3.95 -18.67
C ARG A 28 -1.42 3.34 -19.45
N ASN A 29 -1.24 3.71 -20.71
CA ASN A 29 -0.20 3.15 -21.59
C ASN A 29 1.05 4.03 -21.74
N ASP A 30 1.06 5.21 -21.13
CA ASP A 30 2.18 6.17 -21.24
C ASP A 30 3.43 5.65 -20.52
N PRO A 31 4.63 6.13 -20.88
CA PRO A 31 5.85 5.83 -20.11
C PRO A 31 5.67 6.24 -18.64
N CYS A 32 6.12 5.39 -17.72
CA CYS A 32 5.99 5.66 -16.30
C CYS A 32 6.81 6.92 -15.91
N PRO A 33 6.21 7.91 -15.23
CA PRO A 33 6.92 9.11 -14.77
C PRO A 33 7.99 8.81 -13.70
N CYS A 34 8.02 7.58 -13.19
CA CYS A 34 9.01 7.06 -12.26
C CYS A 34 10.38 6.74 -12.91
N GLY A 35 10.50 6.80 -14.24
CA GLY A 35 11.74 6.52 -14.95
C GLY A 35 12.06 5.03 -15.14
N SER A 36 11.11 4.12 -14.86
CA SER A 36 11.33 2.67 -14.98
C SER A 36 11.40 2.14 -16.43
N GLY A 37 11.13 2.97 -17.43
CA GLY A 37 11.02 2.56 -18.84
C GLY A 37 9.79 1.70 -19.18
N ARG A 38 8.98 1.32 -18.18
CA ARG A 38 7.74 0.55 -18.36
C ARG A 38 6.54 1.47 -18.61
N LYS A 39 5.45 0.92 -19.17
CA LYS A 39 4.15 1.63 -19.24
C LYS A 39 3.62 1.86 -17.82
N TYR A 40 2.90 2.95 -17.61
CA TYR A 40 2.35 3.31 -16.30
C TYR A 40 1.49 2.18 -15.70
N LYS A 41 0.69 1.48 -16.53
CA LYS A 41 -0.07 0.31 -16.10
C LYS A 41 0.78 -0.84 -15.58
N ASP A 42 1.95 -1.03 -16.15
CA ASP A 42 2.83 -2.16 -15.87
C ASP A 42 3.81 -1.88 -14.72
N CYS A 43 3.82 -0.63 -14.25
CA CYS A 43 4.54 -0.20 -13.06
C CYS A 43 3.54 0.03 -11.92
N HIS A 44 3.08 1.26 -11.71
CA HIS A 44 2.34 1.62 -10.51
C HIS A 44 0.88 1.14 -10.44
N ILE A 45 0.24 0.80 -11.56
CA ILE A 45 -1.12 0.21 -11.51
C ILE A 45 -1.04 -1.27 -11.12
N LYS A 46 -0.28 -2.08 -11.86
CA LYS A 46 -0.11 -3.52 -11.56
C LYS A 46 0.52 -3.78 -10.20
N GLU A 47 1.52 -2.99 -9.79
CA GLU A 47 2.15 -3.15 -8.47
C GLU A 47 1.14 -2.87 -7.34
N GLY A 48 0.28 -1.86 -7.50
CA GLY A 48 -0.83 -1.60 -6.59
C GLY A 48 -1.86 -2.73 -6.57
N GLU A 49 -2.24 -3.24 -7.74
CA GLU A 49 -3.17 -4.38 -7.86
C GLU A 49 -2.62 -5.66 -7.22
N ALA A 50 -1.33 -5.94 -7.39
CA ALA A 50 -0.65 -7.08 -6.78
C ALA A 50 -0.60 -6.97 -5.25
N PHE A 51 -0.38 -5.77 -4.72
CA PHE A 51 -0.47 -5.51 -3.28
C PHE A 51 -1.87 -5.80 -2.75
N LEU A 52 -2.92 -5.28 -3.40
CA LEU A 52 -4.31 -5.55 -3.04
C LEU A 52 -4.66 -7.05 -3.14
N GLN A 53 -4.10 -7.75 -4.13
CA GLN A 53 -4.25 -9.19 -4.26
C GLN A 53 -3.63 -9.93 -3.08
N GLY A 54 -2.43 -9.51 -2.63
CA GLY A 54 -1.79 -10.06 -1.44
C GLY A 54 -2.62 -9.89 -0.17
N LEU A 55 -3.31 -8.75 -0.01
CA LEU A 55 -4.24 -8.53 1.10
C LEU A 55 -5.43 -9.51 1.03
N ARG A 56 -6.06 -9.65 -0.14
CA ARG A 56 -7.16 -10.61 -0.35
C ARG A 56 -6.72 -12.05 -0.10
N ASP A 57 -5.52 -12.43 -0.54
CA ASP A 57 -4.98 -13.77 -0.30
C ASP A 57 -4.67 -13.99 1.20
N ALA A 58 -4.24 -12.96 1.92
CA ALA A 58 -4.04 -13.02 3.38
C ALA A 58 -5.37 -13.17 4.13
N GLU A 59 -6.41 -12.43 3.74
CA GLU A 59 -7.77 -12.57 4.27
C GLU A 59 -8.32 -13.98 4.01
N ARG A 60 -8.21 -14.46 2.75
CA ARG A 60 -8.59 -15.83 2.38
C ARG A 60 -7.83 -16.87 3.21
N LYS A 61 -6.53 -16.68 3.43
CA LYS A 61 -5.72 -17.58 4.27
C LYS A 61 -6.20 -17.59 5.72
N ARG A 62 -6.54 -16.42 6.29
CA ARG A 62 -7.11 -16.32 7.64
C ARG A 62 -8.45 -17.07 7.73
N ALA A 63 -9.34 -16.88 6.75
CA ALA A 63 -10.62 -17.58 6.69
C ALA A 63 -10.46 -19.11 6.61
N LEU A 64 -9.49 -19.60 5.83
CA LEU A 64 -9.19 -21.04 5.79
C LEU A 64 -8.73 -21.56 7.16
N ILE A 65 -7.85 -20.82 7.85
CA ILE A 65 -7.40 -21.19 9.21
C ILE A 65 -8.57 -21.19 10.20
N GLU A 66 -9.46 -20.20 10.14
CA GLU A 66 -10.65 -20.11 10.99
C GLU A 66 -11.61 -21.28 10.78
N GLN A 67 -11.82 -21.70 9.53
CA GLN A 67 -12.61 -22.88 9.18
C GLN A 67 -11.91 -24.20 9.52
N GLY A 68 -10.68 -24.17 10.05
CA GLY A 68 -9.88 -25.36 10.34
C GLY A 68 -9.33 -26.05 9.09
N VAL A 69 -9.38 -25.38 7.92
CA VAL A 69 -8.89 -25.90 6.66
C VAL A 69 -7.40 -25.54 6.52
N PRO A 70 -6.50 -26.53 6.43
CA PRO A 70 -5.08 -26.24 6.25
C PRO A 70 -4.83 -25.54 4.91
N TRP A 71 -4.08 -24.44 4.94
CA TRP A 71 -3.82 -23.58 3.78
C TRP A 71 -3.26 -24.32 2.55
N TYR A 72 -2.58 -25.47 2.74
CA TYR A 72 -1.98 -26.28 1.67
C TYR A 72 -3.01 -27.15 0.91
N LYS A 73 -4.23 -27.35 1.44
CA LYS A 73 -5.28 -28.12 0.76
C LYS A 73 -5.95 -27.37 -0.40
N ARG A 74 -5.59 -26.11 -0.65
CA ARG A 74 -6.10 -25.24 -1.75
C ARG A 74 -5.87 -25.79 -3.17
N TRP A 75 -5.07 -26.85 -3.32
CA TRP A 75 -4.73 -27.47 -4.60
C TRP A 75 -5.39 -28.84 -4.84
N PHE A 76 -6.09 -29.39 -3.84
CA PHE A 76 -6.64 -30.75 -3.87
C PHE A 76 -8.14 -30.83 -3.50
N LEU A 77 -8.80 -29.68 -3.40
CA LEU A 77 -10.25 -29.48 -3.24
C LEU A 77 -10.68 -28.39 -4.23
#